data_AF-A0A3M1V5X0-F1
#
_entry.id   AF-A0A3M1V5X0-F1
#
_cell.length_a   1.000
_cell.length_b   1.000
_cell.length_c   1.000
_cell.angle_alpha   90.00
_cell.angle_beta   90.00
_cell.angle_gamma   90.00
#
_symmetry.space_group_name_H-M   'P 1'
#
loop_
_entity.id
_entity.type
_entity.pdbx_description
1 polymer ?
#
loop_
_entity_poly.entity_id
_entity_poly.type
_entity_poly.pdbx_seq_one_letter_code
_entity_poly.pdbx_strand_id
1 'polypeptide(L)'
;MGQLPAFDDATSRMCLKCHAPLSARDTTEPTEITTDGEAVGCIACHVRDGKIVGPRDLSATPHGSVSGDKRFRQADFCAPCHQFAPGDVAVNGKLLENTLEEWRRSRYGELGVTCQACHMAGGYHGFRGIHDPTTVRRALAMSVKRVPAGVRIEIANRGAGHGVPTYITPRIEISVSAPGQETHLRQ
;
A
#
# COMPACT_ATOMS: atom_id res chain seq x y z
N MET A 1 10.03 -16.63 -1.54
CA MET A 1 8.58 -16.45 -1.40
C MET A 1 7.88 -17.82 -1.46
N GLY A 2 7.25 -18.28 -0.38
CA GLY A 2 6.78 -19.67 -0.25
C GLY A 2 5.53 -20.07 -1.05
N GLN A 3 4.91 -19.15 -1.81
CA GLN A 3 3.66 -19.40 -2.54
C GLN A 3 3.79 -19.26 -4.06
N LEU A 4 4.89 -18.71 -4.60
CA LEU A 4 5.08 -18.58 -6.05
C LEU A 4 4.99 -19.93 -6.79
N PRO A 5 5.55 -21.04 -6.28
CA PRO A 5 5.42 -22.33 -6.96
C PRO A 5 3.99 -22.89 -7.01
N ALA A 6 3.03 -22.29 -6.29
CA ALA A 6 1.62 -22.69 -6.30
C ALA A 6 0.81 -22.01 -7.42
N PHE A 7 1.41 -21.08 -8.17
CA PHE A 7 0.76 -20.31 -9.23
C PHE A 7 1.37 -20.65 -10.59
N ASP A 8 0.59 -20.48 -11.66
CA ASP A 8 1.12 -20.56 -13.03
C ASP A 8 2.11 -19.43 -13.32
N ASP A 9 2.86 -19.54 -14.42
CA ASP A 9 3.89 -18.57 -14.80
C ASP A 9 3.32 -17.15 -14.98
N ALA A 10 2.12 -17.06 -15.57
CA ALA A 10 1.45 -15.78 -15.80
C ALA A 10 1.13 -15.07 -14.47
N THR A 11 0.59 -15.80 -13.51
CA THR A 11 0.24 -15.31 -12.17
C THR A 11 1.49 -15.03 -11.36
N SER A 12 2.51 -15.87 -11.44
CA SER A 12 3.79 -15.64 -10.77
C SER A 12 4.45 -14.34 -11.25
N ARG A 13 4.44 -14.06 -12.57
CA ARG A 13 4.94 -12.80 -13.13
C ARG A 13 4.15 -11.58 -12.68
N MET A 14 2.85 -11.73 -12.44
CA MET A 14 2.03 -10.66 -11.85
C MET A 14 2.52 -10.30 -10.45
N CYS A 15 2.83 -11.29 -9.60
CA CYS A 15 3.36 -11.05 -8.25
C CYS A 15 4.70 -10.30 -8.28
N LEU A 16 5.57 -10.61 -9.26
CA LEU A 16 6.87 -9.97 -9.41
C LEU A 16 6.76 -8.48 -9.77
N LYS A 17 5.65 -8.01 -10.37
CA LYS A 17 5.44 -6.56 -10.61
C LYS A 17 5.54 -5.73 -9.34
N CYS A 18 5.15 -6.30 -8.20
CA CYS A 18 5.15 -5.63 -6.89
C CYS A 18 6.37 -6.03 -6.05
N HIS A 19 6.74 -7.31 -6.09
CA HIS A 19 7.74 -7.89 -5.19
C HIS A 19 9.16 -7.93 -5.78
N ALA A 20 9.30 -7.73 -7.09
CA ALA A 20 10.55 -7.65 -7.83
C ALA A 20 10.43 -6.67 -9.03
N PRO A 21 10.05 -5.39 -8.78
CA PRO A 21 9.64 -4.46 -9.84
C PRO A 21 10.75 -4.08 -10.83
N LEU A 22 12.00 -4.42 -10.54
CA LEU A 22 13.13 -4.20 -11.44
C LEU A 22 13.22 -5.32 -12.47
N SER A 23 13.24 -6.56 -12.00
CA SER A 23 13.24 -7.76 -12.85
C SER A 23 12.00 -7.84 -13.72
N ALA A 24 10.84 -7.41 -13.19
CA ALA A 24 9.59 -7.34 -13.96
C ALA A 24 9.58 -6.28 -15.09
N ARG A 25 10.57 -5.38 -15.16
CA ARG A 25 10.69 -4.38 -16.24
C ARG A 25 11.65 -4.80 -17.34
N ASP A 26 12.52 -5.77 -17.07
CA ASP A 26 13.40 -6.30 -18.08
C ASP A 26 12.55 -7.14 -19.05
N THR A 27 12.58 -6.76 -20.33
CA THR A 27 11.88 -7.48 -21.40
C THR A 27 12.66 -8.69 -21.88
N THR A 28 13.91 -8.86 -21.42
CA THR A 28 14.61 -10.12 -21.56
C THR A 28 14.00 -11.10 -20.55
N GLU A 29 13.48 -12.22 -21.06
CA GLU A 29 12.93 -13.29 -20.22
C GLU A 29 13.93 -13.61 -19.10
N PRO A 30 13.57 -13.41 -17.82
CA PRO A 30 14.47 -13.77 -16.73
C PRO A 30 14.70 -15.27 -16.82
N THR A 31 15.93 -15.68 -17.17
CA THR A 31 16.30 -17.09 -17.26
C THR A 31 16.26 -17.77 -15.89
N GLU A 32 16.31 -16.99 -14.82
CA GLU A 32 16.12 -17.41 -13.43
C GLU A 32 15.43 -16.28 -12.63
N ILE A 33 14.45 -16.64 -11.79
CA ILE A 33 13.91 -15.76 -10.76
C ILE A 33 14.94 -15.73 -9.62
N THR A 34 15.84 -14.75 -9.61
CA THR A 34 16.90 -14.65 -8.58
C THR A 34 16.48 -13.69 -7.47
N THR A 35 16.47 -14.16 -6.22
CA THR A 35 15.91 -13.43 -5.07
C THR A 35 16.80 -12.33 -4.48
N ASP A 36 17.98 -12.11 -5.05
CA ASP A 36 19.11 -11.55 -4.28
C ASP A 36 19.28 -10.02 -4.44
N GLY A 37 18.35 -9.35 -5.13
CA GLY A 37 18.40 -7.89 -5.36
C GLY A 37 17.06 -7.17 -5.46
N GLU A 38 15.95 -7.80 -5.07
CA GLU A 38 14.64 -7.50 -5.68
C GLU A 38 13.63 -6.73 -4.81
N ALA A 39 14.00 -6.26 -3.61
CA ALA A 39 13.10 -5.43 -2.81
C ALA A 39 12.76 -4.10 -3.52
N VAL A 40 11.65 -3.46 -3.12
CA VAL A 40 11.27 -2.12 -3.62
C VAL A 40 12.31 -1.08 -3.16
N GLY A 41 13.38 -0.90 -3.94
CA GLY A 41 14.47 0.03 -3.68
C GLY A 41 14.37 1.34 -4.46
N CYS A 42 15.39 2.19 -4.34
CA CYS A 42 15.40 3.54 -4.94
C CYS A 42 15.11 3.52 -6.44
N ILE A 43 15.79 2.64 -7.17
CA ILE A 43 15.70 2.52 -8.63
C ILE A 43 14.35 1.95 -9.09
N ALA A 44 13.60 1.26 -8.22
CA ALA A 44 12.25 0.82 -8.53
C ALA A 44 11.33 2.03 -8.83
N CYS A 45 11.53 3.17 -8.18
CA CYS A 45 10.75 4.38 -8.45
C CYS A 45 11.50 5.37 -9.34
N HIS A 46 12.80 5.55 -9.10
CA HIS A 46 13.57 6.67 -9.63
C HIS A 46 14.33 6.39 -10.92
N VAL A 47 14.26 5.18 -11.49
CA VAL A 47 14.88 4.90 -12.81
C VAL A 47 13.82 4.46 -13.82
N ARG A 48 13.77 5.13 -14.96
CA ARG A 48 12.88 4.84 -16.11
C ARG A 48 13.66 5.06 -17.39
N ASP A 49 13.64 4.08 -18.30
CA ASP A 49 14.32 4.15 -19.60
C ASP A 49 15.80 4.58 -19.49
N GLY A 50 16.49 4.05 -18.47
CA GLY A 50 17.90 4.36 -18.17
C GLY A 50 18.15 5.76 -17.59
N LYS A 51 17.11 6.55 -17.31
CA LYS A 51 17.22 7.92 -16.76
C LYS A 51 16.77 7.98 -15.32
N ILE A 52 17.43 8.83 -14.52
CA ILE A 52 16.97 9.15 -13.17
C ILE A 52 15.82 10.14 -13.26
N VAL A 53 14.69 9.79 -12.66
CA VAL A 53 13.45 10.57 -12.66
C VAL A 53 13.02 10.90 -11.24
N GLY A 54 12.33 12.03 -11.07
CA GLY A 54 11.88 12.49 -9.77
C GLY A 54 10.82 13.59 -9.88
N PRO A 55 10.41 14.20 -8.75
CA PRO A 55 9.30 15.17 -8.76
C PRO A 55 9.63 16.50 -9.47
N ARG A 56 10.90 16.77 -9.76
CA ARG A 56 11.36 18.00 -10.43
C ARG A 56 12.71 17.77 -11.10
N ASP A 57 13.02 18.62 -12.06
CA ASP A 57 14.34 18.64 -12.67
C ASP A 57 15.41 19.03 -11.66
N LEU A 58 16.54 18.32 -11.69
CA LEU A 58 17.76 18.64 -10.97
C LEU A 58 18.94 18.49 -11.93
N SER A 59 19.71 19.56 -12.09
CA SER A 59 20.88 19.55 -12.99
C SER A 59 21.98 18.62 -12.49
N ALA A 60 22.13 18.46 -11.17
CA ALA A 60 23.11 17.57 -10.57
C ALA A 60 22.65 17.03 -9.20
N THR A 61 22.93 15.76 -8.98
CA THR A 61 22.90 15.06 -7.69
C THR A 61 24.13 14.15 -7.61
N PRO A 62 24.45 13.54 -6.46
CA PRO A 62 25.51 12.52 -6.38
C PRO A 62 25.34 11.33 -7.34
N HIS A 63 24.13 11.13 -7.89
CA HIS A 63 23.82 10.06 -8.82
C HIS A 63 23.64 10.54 -10.28
N GLY A 64 23.81 11.84 -10.56
CA GLY A 64 23.58 12.44 -11.88
C GLY A 64 22.38 13.39 -11.93
N SER A 65 21.99 13.80 -13.14
CA SER A 65 20.83 14.67 -13.34
C SER A 65 19.52 13.93 -13.14
N VAL A 66 18.50 14.64 -12.67
CA VAL A 66 17.14 14.10 -12.50
C VAL A 66 16.23 14.79 -13.49
N SER A 67 15.49 14.01 -14.27
CA SER A 67 14.40 14.50 -15.11
C SER A 67 13.11 14.59 -14.30
N GLY A 68 12.45 15.74 -14.37
CA GLY A 68 11.18 15.99 -13.72
C GLY A 68 10.05 15.16 -14.34
N ASP A 69 9.31 14.45 -13.50
CA ASP A 69 8.14 13.67 -13.89
C ASP A 69 6.97 13.99 -12.95
N LYS A 70 5.90 14.53 -13.54
CA LYS A 70 4.70 14.96 -12.81
C LYS A 70 4.01 13.79 -12.09
N ARG A 71 4.20 12.55 -12.54
CA ARG A 71 3.62 11.36 -11.92
C ARG A 71 4.05 11.19 -10.47
N PHE A 72 5.26 11.64 -10.09
CA PHE A 72 5.73 11.62 -8.69
C PHE A 72 4.85 12.42 -7.72
N ARG A 73 3.94 13.26 -8.22
CA ARG A 73 2.97 14.02 -7.44
C ARG A 73 1.53 13.54 -7.64
N GLN A 74 1.33 12.36 -8.22
CA GLN A 74 0.01 11.79 -8.54
C GLN A 74 -0.16 10.45 -7.82
N ALA A 75 -1.35 10.20 -7.29
CA ALA A 75 -1.66 8.93 -6.62
C ALA A 75 -1.50 7.72 -7.56
N ASP A 76 -1.83 7.89 -8.84
CA ASP A 76 -1.72 6.87 -9.88
C ASP A 76 -0.29 6.33 -10.08
N PHE A 77 0.73 7.05 -9.61
CA PHE A 77 2.10 6.54 -9.64
C PHE A 77 2.29 5.26 -8.82
N CYS A 78 1.47 5.08 -7.77
CA CYS A 78 1.49 3.90 -6.92
C CYS A 78 0.68 2.72 -7.50
N ALA A 79 -0.16 2.98 -8.51
CA ALA A 79 -1.08 2.02 -9.12
C ALA A 79 -0.41 0.72 -9.60
N PRO A 80 0.80 0.74 -10.22
CA PRO A 80 1.40 -0.48 -10.76
C PRO A 80 1.60 -1.60 -9.73
N CYS A 81 1.65 -1.25 -8.43
CA CYS A 81 1.74 -2.23 -7.35
C CYS A 81 0.49 -2.25 -6.46
N HIS A 82 -0.15 -1.10 -6.22
CA HIS A 82 -1.24 -0.97 -5.25
C HIS A 82 -2.65 -1.03 -5.87
N GLN A 83 -2.76 -1.44 -7.14
CA GLN A 83 -4.03 -1.68 -7.79
C GLN A 83 -3.91 -2.85 -8.77
N PHE A 84 -4.59 -3.94 -8.47
CA PHE A 84 -4.74 -5.04 -9.41
C PHE A 84 -5.86 -4.72 -10.41
N ALA A 85 -5.75 -5.26 -11.62
CA ALA A 85 -6.74 -5.07 -12.68
C ALA A 85 -7.97 -5.96 -12.42
N PRO A 86 -9.15 -5.59 -12.97
CA PRO A 86 -10.28 -6.50 -13.00
C PRO A 86 -9.90 -7.84 -13.66
N GLY A 87 -10.14 -8.95 -12.96
CA GLY A 87 -9.77 -10.29 -13.44
C GLY A 87 -8.41 -10.80 -12.94
N ASP A 88 -7.60 -9.96 -12.29
CA ASP A 88 -6.43 -10.43 -11.54
C ASP A 88 -6.84 -11.22 -10.29
N VAL A 89 -5.85 -11.74 -9.55
CA VAL A 89 -6.07 -12.60 -8.38
C VAL A 89 -6.99 -11.93 -7.36
N ALA A 90 -8.07 -12.63 -7.02
CA ALA A 90 -9.07 -12.21 -6.05
C ALA A 90 -9.44 -13.34 -5.09
N VAL A 91 -9.77 -12.98 -3.86
CA VAL A 91 -10.30 -13.90 -2.84
C VAL A 91 -11.69 -13.40 -2.45
N ASN A 92 -12.70 -14.27 -2.57
CA ASN A 92 -14.11 -13.92 -2.32
C ASN A 92 -14.57 -12.66 -3.08
N GLY A 93 -14.11 -12.49 -4.32
CA GLY A 93 -14.45 -11.33 -5.16
C GLY A 93 -13.71 -10.03 -4.81
N LYS A 94 -12.83 -10.02 -3.81
CA LYS A 94 -11.96 -8.88 -3.49
C LYS A 94 -10.56 -9.12 -4.09
N LEU A 95 -10.09 -8.18 -4.92
CA LEU A 95 -8.72 -8.18 -5.45
C LEU A 95 -7.70 -8.17 -4.30
N LEU A 96 -6.55 -8.81 -4.50
CA LEU A 96 -5.47 -8.81 -3.49
C LEU A 96 -5.02 -7.39 -3.12
N GLU A 97 -4.95 -6.50 -4.11
CA GLU A 97 -4.66 -5.07 -3.96
C GLU A 97 -5.69 -4.22 -4.71
N ASN A 98 -6.35 -3.30 -4.02
CA ASN A 98 -7.39 -2.42 -4.58
C ASN A 98 -7.30 -0.97 -4.05
N THR A 99 -6.13 -0.59 -3.56
CA THR A 99 -5.94 0.60 -2.73
C THR A 99 -6.23 1.90 -3.50
N LEU A 100 -5.88 1.95 -4.80
CA LEU A 100 -6.10 3.16 -5.60
C LEU A 100 -7.59 3.41 -5.86
N GLU A 101 -8.35 2.36 -6.18
CA GLU A 101 -9.79 2.45 -6.37
C GLU A 101 -10.52 2.82 -5.08
N GLU A 102 -10.10 2.24 -3.95
CA GLU A 102 -10.58 2.66 -2.63
C GLU A 102 -10.28 4.13 -2.37
N TRP A 103 -9.09 4.59 -2.78
CA TRP A 103 -8.71 6.00 -2.69
C TRP A 103 -9.57 6.91 -3.54
N ARG A 104 -9.79 6.57 -4.81
CA ARG A 104 -10.65 7.34 -5.72
C ARG A 104 -12.06 7.54 -5.18
N ARG A 105 -12.58 6.55 -4.45
CA ARG A 105 -13.93 6.56 -3.86
C ARG A 105 -14.01 7.23 -2.48
N SER A 106 -12.88 7.64 -1.91
CA SER A 106 -12.85 8.29 -0.62
C SER A 106 -12.87 9.81 -0.75
N ARG A 107 -13.23 10.49 0.36
CA ARG A 107 -13.08 11.94 0.48
C ARG A 107 -11.66 12.42 0.18
N TYR A 108 -10.63 11.61 0.43
CA TYR A 108 -9.24 11.98 0.14
C TYR A 108 -8.95 11.96 -1.36
N GLY A 109 -9.55 11.02 -2.11
CA GLY A 109 -9.53 11.03 -3.56
C GLY A 109 -10.23 12.26 -4.13
N GLU A 110 -11.43 12.58 -3.62
CA GLU A 110 -12.19 13.77 -4.01
C GLU A 110 -11.41 15.08 -3.76
N LEU A 111 -10.68 15.16 -2.63
CA LEU A 111 -9.85 16.31 -2.28
C LEU A 111 -8.46 16.30 -2.93
N GLY A 112 -8.11 15.27 -3.71
CA GLY A 112 -6.81 15.14 -4.36
C GLY A 112 -5.63 14.95 -3.39
N VAL A 113 -5.88 14.46 -2.17
CA VAL A 113 -4.82 14.14 -1.20
C VAL A 113 -4.13 12.85 -1.65
N THR A 114 -2.94 12.98 -2.21
CA THR A 114 -2.24 11.86 -2.83
C THR A 114 -1.59 10.91 -1.83
N CYS A 115 -1.25 9.70 -2.29
CA CYS A 115 -0.50 8.72 -1.53
C CYS A 115 0.78 9.34 -0.91
N GLN A 116 1.49 10.13 -1.71
CA GLN A 116 2.73 10.80 -1.32
C GLN A 116 2.52 11.81 -0.19
N ALA A 117 1.35 12.48 -0.12
CA ALA A 117 1.09 13.48 0.91
C ALA A 117 1.10 12.88 2.33
N CYS A 118 0.70 11.61 2.48
CA CYS A 118 0.69 10.90 3.76
C CYS A 118 1.89 9.96 3.92
N HIS A 119 2.16 9.11 2.93
CA HIS A 119 3.19 8.07 3.02
C HIS A 119 4.59 8.57 2.69
N MET A 120 4.70 9.71 1.98
CA MET A 120 5.97 10.35 1.63
C MET A 120 5.99 11.83 2.05
N ALA A 121 5.37 12.16 3.19
CA ALA A 121 5.26 13.54 3.66
C ALA A 121 6.63 14.23 3.72
N GLY A 122 6.73 15.42 3.11
CA GLY A 122 8.00 16.15 3.00
C GLY A 122 9.05 15.49 2.08
N GLY A 123 8.65 14.51 1.26
CA GLY A 123 9.56 13.73 0.42
C GLY A 123 10.29 12.61 1.17
N TYR A 124 9.83 12.23 2.36
CA TYR A 124 10.46 11.18 3.18
C TYR A 124 10.10 9.77 2.69
N HIS A 125 11.10 8.95 2.35
CA HIS A 125 10.93 7.56 1.86
C HIS A 125 10.68 6.53 2.98
N GLY A 126 9.93 6.90 4.02
CA GLY A 126 9.60 5.98 5.13
C GLY A 126 8.37 5.12 4.91
N PHE A 127 7.46 5.52 4.00
CA PHE A 127 6.27 4.76 3.60
C PHE A 127 5.48 4.17 4.77
N ARG A 128 5.32 4.93 5.87
CA ARG A 128 4.67 4.44 7.09
C ARG A 128 3.28 3.90 6.78
N GLY A 129 2.99 2.69 7.25
CA GLY A 129 1.72 1.98 7.02
C GLY A 129 1.26 1.26 8.28
N ILE A 130 0.71 0.05 8.14
CA ILE A 130 0.19 -0.74 9.27
C ILE A 130 1.26 -1.10 10.32
N HIS A 131 2.53 -1.17 9.92
CA HIS A 131 3.65 -1.46 10.82
C HIS A 131 4.06 -0.24 11.67
N ASP A 132 3.50 0.95 11.42
CA ASP A 132 3.73 2.14 12.25
C ASP A 132 2.50 2.41 13.13
N PRO A 133 2.60 2.23 14.46
CA PRO A 133 1.44 2.29 15.34
C PRO A 133 0.86 3.70 15.46
N THR A 134 1.65 4.74 15.19
CA THR A 134 1.17 6.13 15.14
C THR A 134 0.28 6.34 13.92
N THR A 135 0.67 5.82 12.77
CA THR A 135 -0.09 5.87 11.51
C THR A 135 -1.41 5.13 11.65
N VAL A 136 -1.40 3.93 12.24
CA VAL A 136 -2.64 3.16 12.49
C VAL A 136 -3.61 3.92 13.39
N ARG A 137 -3.12 4.50 14.50
CA ARG A 137 -3.97 5.28 15.42
C ARG A 137 -4.55 6.54 14.78
N ARG A 138 -3.84 7.15 13.83
CA ARG A 138 -4.34 8.33 13.09
C ARG A 138 -5.40 7.95 12.07
N ALA A 139 -5.33 6.74 11.51
CA ALA A 139 -6.28 6.26 10.52
C ALA A 139 -7.68 6.01 11.12
N LEU A 140 -7.73 5.45 12.33
CA LEU A 140 -8.98 5.02 12.98
C LEU A 140 -9.40 5.97 14.10
N ALA A 141 -10.64 6.43 14.07
CA ALA A 141 -11.29 7.05 15.22
C ALA A 141 -12.12 5.99 15.95
N MET A 142 -11.98 5.93 17.28
CA MET A 142 -12.73 5.02 18.14
C MET A 142 -13.45 5.80 19.24
N SER A 143 -14.73 5.49 19.46
CA SER A 143 -15.47 5.99 20.63
C SER A 143 -16.14 4.84 21.37
N VAL A 144 -16.17 4.95 22.69
CA VAL A 144 -16.75 3.95 23.58
C VAL A 144 -17.74 4.65 24.49
N LYS A 145 -18.99 4.20 24.49
CA LYS A 145 -20.06 4.77 25.32
C LYS A 145 -20.77 3.67 26.09
N ARG A 146 -20.93 3.86 27.40
CA ARG A 146 -21.83 3.02 28.20
C ARG A 146 -23.28 3.34 27.82
N VAL A 147 -24.08 2.31 27.59
CA VAL A 147 -25.51 2.39 27.29
C VAL A 147 -26.28 1.48 28.26
N PRO A 148 -27.59 1.66 28.46
CA PRO A 148 -28.34 0.86 29.44
C PRO A 148 -28.18 -0.67 29.28
N ALA A 149 -27.99 -1.16 28.05
CA ALA A 149 -27.82 -2.57 27.74
C ALA A 149 -26.35 -3.04 27.61
N GLY A 150 -25.35 -2.22 27.99
CA GLY A 150 -23.93 -2.59 27.92
C GLY A 150 -23.02 -1.46 27.42
N VAL A 151 -22.21 -1.75 26.40
CA VAL A 151 -21.24 -0.82 25.81
C VAL A 151 -21.47 -0.75 24.30
N ARG A 152 -21.52 0.48 23.75
CA ARG A 152 -21.46 0.73 22.32
C ARG A 152 -20.05 1.18 21.95
N ILE A 153 -19.43 0.48 21.00
CA ILE A 153 -18.13 0.81 20.43
C ILE A 153 -18.36 1.20 18.98
N GLU A 154 -17.89 2.39 18.61
CA GLU A 154 -17.91 2.87 17.24
C GLU A 154 -16.48 3.04 16.78
N ILE A 155 -16.12 2.39 15.68
CA ILE A 155 -14.83 2.56 15.02
C ILE A 155 -15.10 3.00 13.59
N ALA A 156 -14.39 4.04 13.17
CA ALA A 156 -14.51 4.57 11.82
C ALA A 156 -13.12 4.86 11.26
N ASN A 157 -12.91 4.51 9.99
CA ASN A 157 -11.82 5.05 9.23
C ASN A 157 -12.09 6.54 8.97
N ARG A 158 -11.25 7.41 9.53
CA ARG A 158 -11.36 8.86 9.41
C ARG A 158 -10.09 9.51 8.89
N GLY A 159 -8.96 8.83 9.03
CA GLY A 159 -7.63 9.37 8.71
C GLY A 159 -6.95 8.70 7.52
N ALA A 160 -7.47 7.60 6.98
CA ALA A 160 -6.92 6.96 5.80
C ALA A 160 -7.78 7.23 4.56
N GLY A 161 -7.11 7.51 3.46
CA GLY A 161 -7.73 7.74 2.16
C GLY A 161 -8.20 6.49 1.46
N HIS A 162 -8.01 5.29 2.01
CA HIS A 162 -8.41 4.00 1.42
C HIS A 162 -8.95 3.10 2.54
N GLY A 163 -9.30 1.84 2.26
CA GLY A 163 -9.75 0.89 3.26
C GLY A 163 -8.73 0.68 4.39
N VAL A 164 -9.22 0.54 5.62
CA VAL A 164 -8.39 0.18 6.78
C VAL A 164 -8.94 -1.11 7.34
N PRO A 165 -8.35 -2.25 6.98
CA PRO A 165 -7.17 -2.40 6.12
C PRO A 165 -7.50 -2.60 4.62
N THR A 166 -6.60 -2.17 3.72
CA THR A 166 -6.84 -2.16 2.25
C THR A 166 -6.62 -3.54 1.59
N TYR A 167 -5.55 -4.26 1.96
CA TYR A 167 -5.24 -5.61 1.46
C TYR A 167 -6.20 -6.68 2.00
N ILE A 168 -6.11 -7.91 1.48
CA ILE A 168 -7.00 -9.05 1.83
C ILE A 168 -6.64 -9.80 3.12
N THR A 169 -5.38 -9.79 3.55
CA THR A 169 -4.82 -10.51 4.72
C THR A 169 -4.87 -9.84 6.12
N PRO A 170 -5.21 -8.56 6.30
CA PRO A 170 -5.14 -7.91 7.61
C PRO A 170 -6.44 -8.05 8.42
N ARG A 171 -6.29 -8.48 9.67
CA ARG A 171 -7.37 -8.57 10.68
C ARG A 171 -7.24 -7.42 11.67
N ILE A 172 -8.33 -6.71 11.94
CA ILE A 172 -8.42 -5.76 13.07
C ILE A 172 -9.18 -6.47 14.18
N GLU A 173 -8.52 -6.68 15.32
CA GLU A 173 -9.15 -7.25 16.51
C GLU A 173 -9.43 -6.15 17.54
N ILE A 174 -10.63 -6.16 18.11
CA ILE A 174 -11.05 -5.22 19.15
C ILE A 174 -11.26 -6.05 20.42
N SER A 175 -10.46 -5.79 21.44
CA SER A 175 -10.61 -6.43 22.75
C SER A 175 -11.22 -5.44 23.73
N VAL A 176 -12.26 -5.89 24.45
CA VAL A 176 -12.97 -5.08 25.45
C VAL A 176 -12.90 -5.84 26.76
N SER A 177 -12.36 -5.22 27.80
CA SER A 177 -12.33 -5.79 29.14
C SER A 177 -12.98 -4.83 30.12
N ALA A 178 -13.70 -5.38 31.09
CA ALA A 178 -14.18 -4.65 32.26
C ALA A 178 -13.42 -5.17 33.48
N PRO A 179 -12.97 -4.30 34.40
CA PRO A 179 -12.38 -4.76 35.65
C PRO A 179 -13.37 -5.69 36.36
N GLY A 180 -13.00 -6.97 36.53
CA GLY A 180 -13.81 -7.98 37.21
C GLY A 180 -14.46 -9.07 36.34
N GLN A 181 -14.49 -8.96 34.99
CA GLN A 181 -14.89 -10.05 34.08
C GLN A 181 -14.27 -9.88 32.67
N GLU A 182 -13.49 -10.86 32.20
CA GLU A 182 -12.99 -10.92 30.82
C GLU A 182 -14.07 -11.45 29.88
N THR A 183 -14.33 -10.75 28.76
CA THR A 183 -15.20 -11.26 27.68
C THR A 183 -14.51 -11.03 26.34
N HIS A 184 -14.05 -12.11 25.71
CA HIS A 184 -13.48 -12.05 24.36
C HIS A 184 -14.60 -12.08 23.32
N LEU A 185 -14.82 -10.96 22.62
CA LEU A 185 -15.66 -10.94 21.42
C LEU A 185 -14.76 -11.20 20.19
N ARG A 186 -14.91 -12.39 19.59
CA ARG A 186 -14.36 -12.68 18.26
C ARG A 186 -15.43 -12.35 17.23
N GLN A 187 -15.15 -11.40 16.35
CA GLN A 187 -15.75 -11.31 15.01
C GLN A 187 -14.68 -11.69 13.98
#